data_AF-A0A849SRG3-F1
#
_entry.id   AF-A0A849SRG3-F1
#
_cell.length_a   1.000
_cell.length_b   1.000
_cell.length_c   1.000
_cell.angle_alpha   90.00
_cell.angle_beta   90.00
_cell.angle_gamma   90.00
#
_symmetry.space_group_name_H-M   'P 1'
#
loop_
_entity.id
_entity.type
_entity.pdbx_description
1 polymer ?
#
loop_
_entity_poly.entity_id
_entity_poly.type
_entity_poly.pdbx_seq_one_letter_code
_entity_poly.pdbx_strand_id
1 'polypeptide(L)'
;MKEIKAYIHKSRVADVIQALKDAGHLDARNGCECRHLYVHVGHGVLKSSDQHEQHFSVDLAESVIDEYKLELLCDEGYVDEMVAVIKQAARTVNSAAGWIVVTEVISATVIQ
;
A
#
# COMPACT_ATOMS: atom_id res chain seq x y z
N MET A 1 -5.18 0.52 -17.71
CA MET A 1 -4.37 0.09 -16.55
C MET A 1 -4.31 1.22 -15.55
N LYS A 2 -4.23 0.89 -14.26
CA LYS A 2 -4.01 1.85 -13.18
C LYS A 2 -2.80 1.44 -12.36
N GLU A 3 -2.23 2.41 -11.66
CA GLU A 3 -1.28 2.20 -10.59
C GLU A 3 -1.99 2.51 -9.27
N ILE A 4 -1.85 1.63 -8.30
CA ILE A 4 -2.39 1.80 -6.96
C ILE A 4 -1.20 2.01 -6.03
N LYS A 5 -1.20 3.13 -5.31
CA LYS A 5 -0.22 3.47 -4.28
C LYS A 5 -0.92 3.47 -2.93
N ALA A 6 -0.53 2.55 -2.06
CA ALA A 6 -1.06 2.45 -0.71
C ALA A 6 0.01 2.82 0.32
N TYR A 7 -0.30 3.79 1.16
CA TYR A 7 0.50 4.20 2.31
C TYR A 7 -0.12 3.54 3.52
N ILE A 8 0.63 2.66 4.16
CA ILE A 8 0.10 1.70 5.12
C ILE A 8 0.94 1.78 6.39
N HIS A 9 0.25 1.82 7.52
CA HIS A 9 0.89 1.74 8.81
C HIS A 9 1.74 0.46 8.97
N LYS A 10 2.92 0.57 9.60
CA LYS A 10 3.87 -0.54 9.75
C LYS A 10 3.28 -1.82 10.35
N SER A 11 2.33 -1.70 11.26
CA SER A 11 1.71 -2.85 11.92
C SER A 11 0.80 -3.67 10.99
N ARG A 12 0.41 -3.13 9.83
CA ARG A 12 -0.55 -3.75 8.91
C ARG A 12 0.06 -4.20 7.58
N VAL A 13 1.31 -3.83 7.29
CA VAL A 13 1.94 -4.15 6.00
C VAL A 13 1.98 -5.65 5.72
N ALA A 14 2.30 -6.46 6.73
CA ALA A 14 2.35 -7.92 6.60
C ALA A 14 0.97 -8.51 6.28
N ASP A 15 -0.08 -8.05 6.98
CA ASP A 15 -1.46 -8.47 6.76
C ASP A 15 -1.94 -8.11 5.35
N VAL A 16 -1.59 -6.93 4.87
CA VAL A 16 -1.94 -6.47 3.51
C VAL A 16 -1.23 -7.31 2.46
N ILE A 17 0.08 -7.55 2.60
CA ILE A 17 0.82 -8.41 1.67
C ILE A 17 0.21 -9.82 1.63
N GLN A 18 -0.17 -10.37 2.79
CA GLN A 18 -0.79 -11.69 2.84
C GLN A 18 -2.16 -11.71 2.18
N ALA A 19 -3.01 -10.71 2.44
CA ALA A 19 -4.32 -10.60 1.81
C ALA A 19 -4.24 -10.49 0.27
N LEU A 20 -3.22 -9.78 -0.24
CA LEU A 20 -2.95 -9.68 -1.68
C LEU A 20 -2.51 -11.02 -2.29
N LYS A 21 -1.75 -11.84 -1.55
CA LYS A 21 -1.39 -13.20 -1.97
C LYS A 21 -2.61 -14.11 -1.99
N ASP A 22 -3.41 -14.08 -0.94
CA ASP A 22 -4.57 -14.97 -0.77
C ASP A 22 -5.67 -14.69 -1.81
N ALA A 23 -5.79 -13.43 -2.24
CA ALA A 23 -6.69 -13.04 -3.32
C ALA A 23 -6.21 -13.49 -4.71
N GLY A 24 -5.03 -14.12 -4.82
CA GLY A 24 -4.48 -14.62 -6.08
C GLY A 24 -3.96 -13.53 -7.02
N HIS A 25 -3.90 -12.29 -6.53
CA HIS A 25 -3.56 -11.12 -7.33
C HIS A 25 -2.06 -10.93 -7.56
N LEU A 26 -1.22 -11.65 -6.83
CA LEU A 26 0.24 -11.62 -7.02
C LEU A 26 0.76 -12.76 -7.89
N ASP A 27 -0.11 -13.69 -8.28
CA ASP A 27 0.22 -14.80 -9.16
C ASP A 27 -0.22 -14.51 -10.59
N ALA A 28 0.75 -14.25 -11.47
CA ALA A 28 0.55 -13.99 -12.90
C ALA A 28 -0.17 -15.14 -13.67
N ARG A 29 -0.45 -16.26 -13.01
CA ARG A 29 -1.07 -17.47 -13.60
C ARG A 29 -2.59 -17.47 -13.56
N ASN A 30 -3.23 -16.60 -12.77
CA ASN A 30 -4.68 -16.65 -12.52
C ASN A 30 -5.52 -15.65 -13.33
N GLY A 31 -4.95 -14.99 -14.35
CA GLY A 31 -5.71 -14.07 -15.21
C GLY A 31 -6.13 -12.76 -14.52
N CYS A 32 -5.75 -12.55 -13.25
CA CYS A 32 -5.70 -11.23 -12.65
C CYS A 32 -4.34 -10.61 -12.94
N GLU A 33 -4.33 -9.49 -13.66
CA GLU A 33 -3.11 -8.82 -14.11
C GLU A 33 -2.58 -7.83 -13.07
N CYS A 34 -2.49 -8.21 -11.80
CA CYS A 34 -1.64 -7.46 -10.88
C CYS A 34 -0.18 -7.89 -11.08
N ARG A 35 0.51 -7.14 -11.94
CA ARG A 35 1.77 -7.57 -12.56
C ARG A 35 3.02 -7.28 -11.74
N HIS A 36 2.93 -6.41 -10.75
CA HIS A 36 4.09 -5.96 -9.98
C HIS A 36 3.64 -5.47 -8.60
N LEU A 37 4.31 -5.90 -7.54
CA LEU A 37 4.19 -5.34 -6.20
C LEU A 37 5.57 -4.84 -5.78
N TYR A 38 5.63 -3.54 -5.50
CA TYR A 38 6.81 -2.91 -4.95
C TYR A 38 6.52 -2.37 -3.56
N VAL A 39 7.45 -2.59 -2.64
CA VAL A 39 7.28 -2.22 -1.24
C VAL A 39 8.47 -1.40 -0.80
N HIS A 40 8.19 -0.22 -0.27
CA HIS A 40 9.17 0.71 0.26
C HIS A 40 8.84 1.11 1.69
N VAL A 41 9.87 1.29 2.50
CA VAL A 41 9.76 1.91 3.82
C VAL A 41 9.95 3.42 3.67
N GLY A 42 9.09 4.20 4.32
CA GLY A 42 9.20 5.65 4.40
C GLY A 42 8.78 6.17 5.77
N HIS A 43 8.90 7.47 5.97
CA HIS A 43 8.43 8.14 7.17
C HIS A 43 7.20 8.97 6.83
N GLY A 44 6.08 8.69 7.50
CA GLY A 44 4.86 9.46 7.43
C GLY A 44 4.82 10.53 8.51
N VAL A 45 4.30 11.71 8.17
CA VAL A 45 4.00 12.79 9.15
C VAL A 45 2.57 12.65 9.70
N LEU A 46 1.92 11.50 9.48
CA LEU A 46 0.58 11.24 9.96
C LEU A 46 0.57 11.25 11.50
N LYS A 47 -0.40 11.96 12.08
CA LYS A 47 -0.67 11.93 13.51
C LYS A 47 -1.14 10.51 13.88
N SER A 48 -0.22 9.63 14.27
CA SER A 48 -0.61 8.38 14.92
C SER A 48 -1.31 8.71 16.24
N SER A 49 -2.35 7.95 16.55
CA SER A 49 -3.03 7.98 17.85
C SER A 49 -2.15 7.40 18.96
N ASP A 50 -1.09 6.68 18.63
CA ASP A 50 -0.13 6.13 19.58
C ASP A 50 1.16 6.96 19.60
N GLN A 51 1.44 7.60 20.74
CA GLN A 51 2.65 8.41 20.92
C GLN A 51 3.93 7.57 20.98
N HIS A 52 3.86 6.26 21.25
CA HIS A 52 5.05 5.39 21.26
C HIS A 52 5.53 5.00 19.86
N GLU A 53 4.68 5.17 18.83
CA GLU A 53 5.05 4.90 17.45
C GLU A 53 5.70 6.11 16.78
N GLN A 54 5.56 7.29 17.39
CA GLN A 54 6.14 8.54 16.90
C GLN A 54 7.60 8.67 17.35
N HIS A 55 8.46 9.01 16.42
CA HIS A 55 9.83 9.41 16.71
C HIS A 55 10.17 10.69 15.95
N PHE A 56 11.07 11.50 16.51
CA PHE A 56 11.44 12.75 15.89
C PHE A 56 12.48 12.51 14.79
N SER A 57 12.17 12.90 13.56
CA SER A 57 13.12 12.90 12.46
C SER A 57 13.86 14.24 12.44
N VAL A 58 15.19 14.18 12.61
CA VAL A 58 16.04 15.38 12.55
C VAL A 58 16.06 15.98 11.15
N ASP A 59 16.06 15.14 10.11
CA ASP A 59 16.11 15.59 8.71
C ASP A 59 14.82 16.30 8.28
N LEU A 60 13.67 15.86 8.81
CA LEU A 60 12.36 16.46 8.53
C LEU A 60 11.96 17.53 9.57
N ALA A 61 12.74 17.66 10.65
CA ALA A 61 12.45 18.50 11.81
C ALA A 61 11.03 18.30 12.38
N GLU A 62 10.53 17.07 12.35
CA GLU A 62 9.12 16.76 12.66
C GLU A 62 8.97 15.38 13.31
N SER A 63 7.86 15.17 14.03
CA SER A 63 7.47 13.85 14.52
C SER A 63 6.91 12.99 13.39
N VAL A 64 7.51 11.82 13.20
CA VAL A 64 7.16 10.88 12.14
C VAL A 64 6.85 9.49 12.68
N ILE A 65 6.16 8.71 11.86
CA ILE A 65 5.92 7.27 12.07
C ILE A 65 6.48 6.48 10.89
N ASP A 66 6.88 5.23 11.12
CA ASP A 66 7.25 4.35 10.00
C ASP A 66 6.00 3.98 9.22
N GLU A 67 6.04 4.25 7.92
CA GLU A 67 5.00 3.86 6.97
C GLU A 67 5.59 3.01 5.86
N TYR A 68 4.76 2.15 5.29
CA TYR A 68 5.11 1.38 4.12
C TYR A 68 4.32 1.90 2.94
N LYS A 69 5.02 2.19 1.85
CA LYS A 69 4.42 2.48 0.55
C LYS A 69 4.41 1.20 -0.27
N LEU A 70 3.22 0.75 -0.64
CA LEU A 70 3.00 -0.31 -1.60
C LEU A 70 2.62 0.32 -2.94
N GLU A 71 3.26 -0.12 -4.00
CA GLU A 71 2.92 0.27 -5.37
C GLU A 71 2.60 -0.98 -6.17
N LEU A 72 1.48 -0.95 -6.87
CA LEU A 72 1.05 -2.07 -7.70
C LEU A 72 0.40 -1.61 -9.00
N LEU A 73 0.73 -2.31 -10.08
CA LEU A 73 0.06 -2.15 -11.37
C LEU A 73 -1.14 -3.08 -11.42
N CYS A 74 -2.28 -2.56 -11.82
CA CYS A 74 -3.54 -3.28 -11.82
C CYS A 74 -4.34 -2.95 -13.09
N ASP A 75 -5.01 -3.96 -13.63
CA ASP A 75 -5.98 -3.76 -14.69
C ASP A 75 -7.24 -3.06 -14.18
N GLU A 76 -7.85 -2.26 -15.05
CA GLU A 76 -8.96 -1.36 -14.66
C GLU A 76 -10.15 -2.11 -14.06
N GLY A 77 -10.43 -3.34 -14.52
CA GLY A 77 -11.51 -4.17 -13.99
C GLY A 77 -11.30 -4.70 -12.56
N TYR A 78 -10.07 -4.68 -12.04
CA TYR A 78 -9.73 -5.23 -10.73
C TYR A 78 -9.40 -4.16 -9.68
N VAL A 79 -9.42 -2.88 -10.07
CA VAL A 79 -9.04 -1.76 -9.18
C VAL A 79 -9.91 -1.71 -7.93
N ASP A 80 -11.23 -1.81 -8.08
CA ASP A 80 -12.15 -1.71 -6.94
C ASP A 80 -12.00 -2.86 -5.95
N GLU A 81 -11.81 -4.08 -6.48
CA GLU A 81 -11.54 -5.27 -5.67
C GLU A 81 -10.22 -5.11 -4.90
N MET A 82 -9.18 -4.66 -5.60
CA MET A 82 -7.85 -4.46 -5.03
C MET A 82 -7.87 -3.40 -3.91
N VAL A 83 -8.52 -2.27 -4.16
CA VAL A 83 -8.72 -1.21 -3.16
C VAL A 83 -9.50 -1.75 -1.97
N ALA A 84 -10.50 -2.60 -2.18
CA ALA A 84 -11.28 -3.21 -1.10
C ALA A 84 -10.42 -4.16 -0.23
N VAL A 85 -9.63 -5.04 -0.85
CA VAL A 85 -8.71 -5.95 -0.16
C VAL A 85 -7.70 -5.17 0.69
N ILE A 86 -7.02 -4.18 0.09
CA ILE A 86 -6.03 -3.35 0.78
C ILE A 86 -6.70 -2.59 1.93
N LYS A 87 -7.86 -1.97 1.69
CA LYS A 87 -8.58 -1.21 2.71
C LYS A 87 -9.03 -2.09 3.87
N GLN A 88 -9.48 -3.32 3.61
CA GLN A 88 -9.89 -4.25 4.67
C GLN A 88 -8.69 -4.71 5.51
N ALA A 89 -7.59 -5.08 4.86
CA ALA A 89 -6.39 -5.54 5.54
C ALA A 89 -5.63 -4.41 6.24
N ALA A 90 -5.70 -3.16 5.77
CA ALA A 90 -5.01 -2.02 6.36
C ALA A 90 -5.76 -1.36 7.54
N ARG A 91 -7.01 -1.74 7.84
CA ARG A 91 -7.80 -1.12 8.92
C ARG A 91 -7.10 -1.19 10.28
N THR A 92 -7.04 -0.06 10.96
CA THR A 92 -6.67 0.06 12.38
C THR A 92 -7.89 0.49 13.20
N VAL A 93 -7.85 0.28 14.52
CA VAL A 93 -9.01 0.48 15.41
C VAL A 93 -9.31 1.96 15.66
N ASN A 94 -8.31 2.87 15.62
CA ASN A 94 -8.44 4.21 16.19
C ASN A 94 -7.99 5.40 15.30
N SER A 95 -7.66 5.21 14.03
CA SER A 95 -7.27 6.34 13.15
C SER A 95 -7.35 6.00 11.66
N ALA A 96 -7.26 7.02 10.81
CA ALA A 96 -7.02 6.81 9.38
C ALA A 96 -5.66 6.11 9.22
N ALA A 97 -5.68 4.83 8.84
CA ALA A 97 -4.51 3.95 8.79
C ALA A 97 -3.54 4.19 7.61
N GLY A 98 -3.72 5.32 6.92
CA GLY A 98 -2.99 5.71 5.72
C GLY A 98 -3.91 6.04 4.55
N TRP A 99 -3.37 5.96 3.33
CA TRP A 99 -4.03 6.42 2.11
C TRP A 99 -3.91 5.40 0.98
N ILE A 100 -4.90 5.38 0.09
CA ILE A 100 -4.82 4.66 -1.18
C ILE A 100 -5.05 5.68 -2.30
N VAL A 101 -4.12 5.76 -3.22
CA VAL A 101 -4.15 6.64 -4.38
C VAL A 101 -4.17 5.79 -5.64
N VAL A 102 -5.08 6.08 -6.56
CA VAL A 102 -5.18 5.40 -7.84
C VAL A 102 -4.85 6.39 -8.95
N THR A 103 -3.91 6.04 -9.81
CA THR A 103 -3.43 6.86 -10.93
C THR A 103 -3.60 6.11 -12.25
N GLU A 104 -3.86 6.84 -13.34
CA GLU A 104 -3.89 6.24 -14.67
C GLU A 104 -2.49 5.90 -15.16
N VAL A 105 -2.35 4.74 -15.79
CA VAL A 105 -1.09 4.30 -16.41
C VAL A 105 -1.29 4.25 -17.92
N ILE A 106 -0.51 5.07 -18.63
CA ILE A 106 -0.52 5.12 -20.10
C ILE A 106 0.14 3.86 -20.68
N SER A 107 1.24 3.40 -20.08
CA SER A 107 1.96 2.21 -20.52
C SER A 107 2.78 1.59 -19.39
N ALA A 108 2.91 0.26 -19.39
CA ALA A 108 3.85 -0.47 -18.55
C ALA A 108 4.48 -1.60 -19.38
N THR A 109 5.80 -1.72 -19.32
CA THR A 109 6.57 -2.68 -20.13
C THR A 109 7.44 -3.54 -19.21
N VAL A 110 7.34 -4.87 -19.37
CA VAL A 110 8.23 -5.81 -18.68
C VAL A 110 9.61 -5.74 -19.31
N ILE A 111 10.65 -5.58 -18.49
CA ILE A 111 12.05 -5.66 -18.94
C ILE A 111 12.41 -7.15 -19.06
N GLN A 112 12.94 -7.55 -20.20
CA GLN A 112 13.42 -8.92 -20.48
C GLN A 112 14.94 -8.98 -20.45
#